data_AF-A0A850PW82-F1
#
_entry.id   AF-A0A850PW82-F1
#
_cell.length_a   1.000
_cell.length_b   1.000
_cell.length_c   1.000
_cell.angle_alpha   90.00
_cell.angle_beta   90.00
_cell.angle_gamma   90.00
#
_symmetry.space_group_name_H-M   'P 1'
#
loop_
_entity.id
_entity.type
_entity.pdbx_description
1 polymer ?
#
loop_
_entity_poly.entity_id
_entity_poly.type
_entity_poly.pdbx_seq_one_letter_code
_entity_poly.pdbx_strand_id
1 'polypeptide(L)'
;MGQGQVYFTFPIRIIVGATDDIRVATSNIMDYCGYECAVRLKGTIKEKMKESGIHLGLTWGDVERTYYNGEKLSKSIPLHSPMTSINKDIVFDFYKNDKTEFEAITFLAYAAIRSIIQSKPFVKVTNDYLLTRMAGYSKVSEIHIPNREDYPGLKDKNNLPPLFKKYSTRYQLDKIKLELQNHWGMKLYARHTRGFYVSFSMKDYSELVFEVEKRRKSNIERIRKEEQQKAIDKALNKLFRTSAP
;
A
#
# COMPACT_ATOMS: atom_id res chain seq x y z
N MET A 1 9.83 29.53 2.77
CA MET A 1 8.64 28.81 3.24
C MET A 1 8.95 27.32 3.16
N GLY A 2 9.02 26.63 4.31
CA GLY A 2 9.30 25.19 4.31
C GLY A 2 8.19 24.45 3.58
N GLN A 3 8.46 23.96 2.37
CA GLN A 3 7.47 23.21 1.62
C GLN A 3 7.22 21.90 2.38
N GLY A 4 5.99 21.72 2.87
CA GLY A 4 5.55 20.41 3.35
C GLY A 4 5.75 19.36 2.26
N GLN A 5 6.04 18.13 2.65
CA GLN A 5 6.20 17.03 1.70
C GLN A 5 4.90 16.86 0.90
N VAL A 6 5.00 16.96 -0.43
CA VAL A 6 3.88 16.74 -1.34
C VAL A 6 3.78 15.26 -1.68
N TYR A 7 2.57 14.72 -1.67
CA TYR A 7 2.30 13.31 -1.97
C TYR A 7 1.35 13.20 -3.16
N PHE A 8 1.68 12.30 -4.08
CA PHE A 8 0.78 11.89 -5.15
C PHE A 8 -0.08 10.74 -4.67
N THR A 9 -1.38 10.98 -4.62
CA THR A 9 -2.38 10.00 -4.19
C THR A 9 -3.19 9.56 -5.39
N PHE A 10 -3.14 8.27 -5.71
CA PHE A 10 -3.68 7.73 -6.95
C PHE A 10 -4.19 6.29 -6.78
N PRO A 11 -5.12 5.82 -7.62
CA PRO A 11 -5.57 4.44 -7.61
C PRO A 11 -4.44 3.50 -8.02
N ILE A 12 -4.28 2.38 -7.30
CA ILE A 12 -3.25 1.38 -7.64
C ILE A 12 -3.37 0.84 -9.07
N ARG A 13 -4.53 1.02 -9.71
CA ARG A 13 -4.77 0.65 -11.10
C ARG A 13 -3.90 1.37 -12.12
N ILE A 14 -3.36 2.55 -11.77
CA ILE A 14 -2.50 3.32 -12.70
C ILE A 14 -1.18 2.58 -13.00
N ILE A 15 -0.70 1.75 -12.08
CA ILE A 15 0.57 1.03 -12.25
C ILE A 15 0.41 -0.32 -12.99
N VAL A 16 -0.77 -0.63 -13.53
CA VAL A 16 -0.92 -1.80 -14.43
C VAL A 16 -0.03 -1.61 -15.64
N GLY A 17 0.81 -2.61 -15.95
CA GLY A 17 1.79 -2.53 -17.05
C GLY A 17 3.08 -1.78 -16.71
N ALA A 18 3.27 -1.30 -15.47
CA ALA A 18 4.47 -0.56 -15.07
C ALA A 18 5.78 -1.37 -15.15
N THR A 19 5.70 -2.68 -15.32
CA THR A 19 6.85 -3.55 -15.56
C THR A 19 7.42 -3.43 -16.97
N ASP A 20 6.61 -2.95 -17.92
CA ASP A 20 7.02 -2.77 -19.31
C ASP A 20 7.76 -1.44 -19.45
N ASP A 21 7.22 -0.39 -18.81
CA ASP A 21 7.86 0.92 -18.71
C ASP A 21 7.42 1.66 -17.43
N ILE A 22 8.35 1.76 -16.47
CA ILE A 22 8.11 2.44 -15.19
C ILE A 22 8.01 3.96 -15.34
N ARG A 23 8.64 4.54 -16.37
CA ARG A 23 8.56 5.98 -16.66
C ARG A 23 7.18 6.35 -17.19
N VAL A 24 6.58 5.49 -18.03
CA VAL A 24 5.19 5.67 -18.48
C VAL A 24 4.23 5.59 -17.29
N ALA A 25 4.41 4.61 -16.40
CA ALA A 25 3.58 4.49 -15.21
C ALA A 25 3.68 5.71 -14.28
N THR A 26 4.88 6.22 -14.04
CA THR A 26 5.10 7.42 -13.22
C THR A 26 4.63 8.70 -13.91
N SER A 27 4.73 8.81 -15.23
CA SER A 27 4.08 9.88 -15.99
C SER A 27 2.57 9.84 -15.83
N ASN A 28 1.94 8.66 -15.93
CA ASN A 28 0.50 8.51 -15.75
C ASN A 28 0.04 8.85 -14.32
N ILE A 29 0.87 8.57 -13.31
CA ILE A 29 0.62 9.01 -11.93
C ILE A 29 0.55 10.55 -11.86
N MET A 30 1.54 11.23 -12.46
CA MET A 30 1.58 12.70 -12.47
C MET A 30 0.40 13.30 -13.24
N ASP A 31 0.09 12.77 -14.42
CA ASP A 31 -1.02 13.23 -15.27
C ASP A 31 -2.36 13.07 -14.53
N TYR A 32 -2.59 11.92 -13.88
CA TYR A 32 -3.79 11.67 -13.09
C TYR A 32 -3.90 12.64 -11.90
N CYS A 33 -2.83 12.80 -11.11
CA CYS A 33 -2.85 13.71 -9.95
C CYS A 33 -3.03 15.17 -10.38
N GLY A 34 -2.40 15.57 -11.49
CA GLY A 34 -2.56 16.90 -12.09
C GLY A 34 -4.00 17.18 -12.49
N TYR A 35 -4.64 16.23 -13.19
CA TYR A 35 -6.05 16.30 -13.56
C TYR A 35 -6.97 16.33 -12.33
N GLU A 36 -6.81 15.42 -11.38
CA GLU A 36 -7.64 15.34 -10.16
C GLU A 36 -7.60 16.62 -9.32
N CYS A 37 -6.45 17.30 -9.31
CA CYS A 37 -6.33 18.62 -8.71
C CYS A 37 -7.03 19.69 -9.56
N ALA A 38 -6.76 19.72 -10.87
CA ALA A 38 -7.29 20.71 -11.80
C ALA A 38 -8.83 20.72 -11.89
N VAL A 39 -9.51 19.56 -11.84
CA VAL A 39 -10.98 19.50 -11.93
C VAL A 39 -11.69 20.19 -10.76
N ARG A 40 -11.00 20.39 -9.64
CA ARG A 40 -11.54 21.08 -8.44
C ARG A 40 -11.35 22.59 -8.50
N LEU A 41 -10.58 23.08 -9.48
CA LEU A 41 -10.25 24.48 -9.68
C LEU A 41 -11.18 25.14 -10.71
N LYS A 42 -11.18 26.47 -10.75
CA LYS A 42 -11.97 27.30 -11.67
C LYS A 42 -11.10 27.85 -12.80
N GLY A 43 -11.71 28.25 -13.91
CA GLY A 43 -11.01 28.86 -15.06
C GLY A 43 -10.88 27.92 -16.26
N THR A 44 -9.98 28.28 -17.17
CA THR A 44 -9.62 27.48 -18.35
C THR A 44 -8.74 26.29 -17.99
N ILE A 45 -8.61 25.29 -18.87
CA ILE A 45 -7.71 24.13 -18.66
C ILE A 45 -6.29 24.60 -18.34
N LYS A 46 -5.79 25.60 -19.08
CA LYS A 46 -4.46 26.18 -18.89
C LYS A 46 -4.26 26.78 -17.49
N GLU A 47 -5.23 27.53 -17.00
CA GLU A 47 -5.17 28.15 -15.66
C GLU A 47 -5.24 27.09 -14.56
N LYS A 48 -6.21 26.17 -14.65
CA LYS A 48 -6.39 25.06 -13.70
C LYS A 48 -5.15 24.19 -13.60
N MET A 49 -4.55 23.84 -14.74
CA MET A 49 -3.34 23.03 -14.75
C MET A 49 -2.14 23.80 -14.23
N LYS A 50 -1.99 25.10 -14.54
CA LYS A 50 -0.92 25.92 -13.96
C LYS A 50 -1.00 25.93 -12.43
N GLU A 51 -2.19 26.13 -11.88
CA GLU A 51 -2.43 26.12 -10.43
C GLU A 51 -2.24 24.73 -9.81
N SER A 52 -2.68 23.65 -10.50
CA SER A 52 -2.41 22.28 -10.06
C SER A 52 -0.92 21.96 -10.00
N GLY A 53 -0.14 22.49 -10.95
CA GLY A 53 1.32 22.37 -10.96
C GLY A 53 1.95 23.04 -9.73
N ILE A 54 1.47 24.22 -9.35
CA ILE A 54 1.93 24.91 -8.13
C ILE A 54 1.63 24.07 -6.89
N HIS A 55 0.41 23.53 -6.75
CA HIS A 55 0.03 22.68 -5.63
C HIS A 55 0.84 21.38 -5.53
N LEU A 56 1.17 20.80 -6.68
CA LEU A 56 1.89 19.53 -6.77
C LEU A 56 3.42 19.71 -6.85
N GLY A 57 3.92 20.95 -6.93
CA GLY A 57 5.34 21.25 -7.11
C GLY A 57 5.88 20.75 -8.46
N LEU A 58 5.08 20.87 -9.52
CA LEU A 58 5.38 20.42 -10.89
C LEU A 58 5.23 21.57 -11.90
N THR A 59 5.89 21.41 -13.05
CA THR A 59 5.68 22.22 -14.25
C THR A 59 5.22 21.31 -15.38
N TRP A 60 4.13 21.67 -16.06
CA TRP A 60 3.59 20.88 -17.15
C TRP A 60 4.21 21.29 -18.48
N GLY A 61 4.81 20.34 -19.20
CA GLY A 61 5.35 20.58 -20.53
C GLY A 61 4.24 20.78 -21.57
N ASP A 62 3.36 19.78 -21.70
CA ASP A 62 2.17 19.84 -22.55
C ASP A 62 0.91 19.75 -21.67
N VAL A 63 0.28 20.91 -21.46
CA VAL A 63 -0.85 21.07 -20.55
C VAL A 63 -2.08 20.28 -21.01
N GLU A 64 -2.43 20.39 -22.30
CA GLU A 64 -3.62 19.75 -22.85
C GLU A 64 -3.46 18.23 -22.86
N ARG A 65 -2.30 17.73 -23.33
CA ARG A 65 -2.00 16.29 -23.30
C ARG A 65 -2.08 15.72 -21.89
N THR A 66 -1.49 16.42 -20.91
CA THR A 66 -1.51 16.02 -19.50
C THR A 66 -2.94 15.96 -18.96
N TYR A 67 -3.74 17.00 -19.21
CA TYR A 67 -5.12 17.08 -18.75
C TYR A 67 -5.98 15.95 -19.34
N TYR A 68 -5.95 15.75 -20.66
CA TYR A 68 -6.77 14.73 -21.32
C TYR A 68 -6.31 13.31 -21.01
N ASN A 69 -5.00 13.07 -20.85
CA ASN A 69 -4.53 11.76 -20.40
C ASN A 69 -4.99 11.47 -18.96
N GLY A 70 -4.87 12.44 -18.05
CA GLY A 70 -5.38 12.33 -16.68
C GLY A 70 -6.89 12.07 -16.63
N GLU A 71 -7.66 12.76 -17.47
CA GLU A 71 -9.10 12.53 -17.61
C GLU A 71 -9.41 11.09 -18.08
N LYS A 72 -8.71 10.62 -19.12
CA LYS A 72 -8.86 9.26 -19.66
C LYS A 72 -8.53 8.21 -18.59
N LEU A 73 -7.46 8.42 -17.82
CA LEU A 73 -7.09 7.55 -16.71
C LEU A 73 -8.19 7.54 -15.64
N SER A 74 -8.66 8.71 -15.21
CA SER A 74 -9.72 8.83 -14.21
C SER A 74 -11.01 8.12 -14.63
N LYS A 75 -11.41 8.22 -15.91
CA LYS A 75 -12.63 7.59 -16.43
C LYS A 75 -12.49 6.08 -16.64
N SER A 76 -11.28 5.57 -16.88
CA SER A 76 -11.04 4.14 -17.15
C SER A 76 -10.84 3.29 -15.90
N ILE A 77 -10.57 3.91 -14.75
CA ILE A 77 -10.31 3.20 -13.49
C ILE A 77 -11.65 2.84 -12.80
N PRO A 78 -11.84 1.58 -12.37
CA PRO A 78 -13.03 1.18 -11.62
C PRO A 78 -13.21 2.00 -10.34
N LEU A 79 -14.47 2.34 -10.04
CA LEU A 79 -14.84 3.02 -8.81
C LEU A 79 -14.36 2.22 -7.58
N HIS A 80 -13.95 2.94 -6.52
CA HIS A 80 -13.41 2.35 -5.28
C HIS A 80 -12.13 1.52 -5.47
N SER A 81 -11.40 1.73 -6.56
CA SER A 81 -10.04 1.21 -6.68
C SER A 81 -9.18 1.74 -5.51
N PRO A 82 -8.47 0.87 -4.79
CA PRO A 82 -7.71 1.29 -3.61
C PRO A 82 -6.61 2.28 -3.97
N MET A 83 -6.60 3.36 -3.20
CA MET A 83 -5.65 4.45 -3.37
C MET A 83 -4.32 4.10 -2.71
N THR A 84 -3.24 4.49 -3.34
CA THR A 84 -1.90 4.57 -2.76
C THR A 84 -1.45 6.02 -2.71
N SER A 85 -0.47 6.32 -1.85
CA SER A 85 0.07 7.66 -1.70
C SER A 85 1.59 7.59 -1.58
N ILE A 86 2.30 8.30 -2.45
CA ILE A 86 3.76 8.26 -2.58
C ILE A 86 4.29 9.68 -2.61
N ASN A 87 5.43 9.93 -1.96
CA ASN A 87 6.09 11.23 -2.00
C ASN A 87 6.42 11.60 -3.46
N LYS A 88 6.14 12.85 -3.86
CA LYS A 88 6.33 13.31 -5.24
C LYS A 88 7.76 13.12 -5.74
N ASP A 89 8.76 13.28 -4.87
CA ASP A 89 10.17 13.25 -5.25
C ASP A 89 10.58 11.83 -5.63
N ILE A 90 10.00 10.81 -4.97
CA ILE A 90 10.19 9.40 -5.35
C ILE A 90 9.58 9.16 -6.74
N VAL A 91 8.35 9.61 -6.99
CA VAL A 91 7.71 9.42 -8.31
C VAL A 91 8.53 10.11 -9.41
N PHE A 92 9.04 11.31 -9.13
CA PHE A 92 9.81 12.10 -10.07
C PHE A 92 11.19 11.52 -10.36
N ASP A 93 11.85 10.95 -9.35
CA ASP A 93 13.10 10.20 -9.50
C ASP A 93 12.94 9.00 -10.43
N PHE A 94 11.87 8.22 -10.27
CA PHE A 94 11.55 7.09 -11.17
C PHE A 94 11.12 7.52 -12.58
N TYR A 95 10.59 8.74 -12.73
CA TYR A 95 10.28 9.31 -14.04
C TYR A 95 11.53 9.80 -14.79
N LYS A 96 12.44 10.47 -14.09
CA LYS A 96 13.60 11.14 -14.70
C LYS A 96 14.80 10.24 -14.91
N ASN A 97 15.05 9.32 -13.99
CA ASN A 97 16.27 8.54 -13.95
C ASN A 97 16.02 7.13 -14.47
N ASP A 98 17.07 6.51 -15.01
CA ASP A 98 17.05 5.09 -15.28
C ASP A 98 16.98 4.30 -13.99
N LYS A 99 16.15 3.26 -13.99
CA LYS A 99 15.94 2.39 -12.84
C LYS A 99 16.20 0.97 -13.26
N THR A 100 16.91 0.26 -12.40
CA THR A 100 17.06 -1.18 -12.55
C THR A 100 15.71 -1.87 -12.39
N GLU A 101 15.62 -3.07 -12.93
CA GLU A 101 14.45 -3.94 -12.78
C GLU A 101 14.06 -4.14 -11.30
N PHE A 102 15.06 -4.28 -10.41
CA PHE A 102 14.82 -4.48 -8.98
C PHE A 102 14.30 -3.22 -8.29
N GLU A 103 14.81 -2.05 -8.65
CA GLU A 103 14.28 -0.77 -8.14
C GLU A 103 12.84 -0.56 -8.57
N ALA A 104 12.51 -0.83 -9.84
CA ALA A 104 11.14 -0.73 -10.34
C ALA A 104 10.20 -1.65 -9.56
N ILE A 105 10.56 -2.93 -9.39
CA ILE A 105 9.73 -3.88 -8.64
C ILE A 105 9.62 -3.52 -7.16
N THR A 106 10.66 -2.94 -6.56
CA THR A 106 10.62 -2.45 -5.18
C THR A 106 9.68 -1.25 -5.04
N PHE A 107 9.70 -0.31 -5.98
CA PHE A 107 8.74 0.79 -6.03
C PHE A 107 7.29 0.29 -6.14
N LEU A 108 7.04 -0.71 -6.99
CA LEU A 108 5.70 -1.30 -7.14
C LEU A 108 5.27 -2.03 -5.86
N ALA A 109 6.18 -2.70 -5.16
CA ALA A 109 5.92 -3.29 -3.84
C ALA A 109 5.64 -2.24 -2.77
N TYR A 110 6.36 -1.12 -2.79
CA TYR A 110 6.09 0.00 -1.91
C TYR A 110 4.68 0.57 -2.16
N ALA A 111 4.36 0.89 -3.42
CA ALA A 111 3.05 1.38 -3.83
C ALA A 111 1.93 0.41 -3.42
N ALA A 112 2.15 -0.89 -3.62
CA ALA A 112 1.25 -1.95 -3.23
C ALA A 112 0.99 -1.96 -1.73
N ILE A 113 2.02 -1.99 -0.88
CA ILE A 113 1.84 -2.03 0.57
C ILE A 113 1.18 -0.75 1.08
N ARG A 114 1.55 0.43 0.55
CA ARG A 114 0.90 1.70 0.85
C ARG A 114 -0.61 1.66 0.51
N SER A 115 -1.00 1.00 -0.58
CA SER A 115 -2.42 0.81 -0.94
C SER A 115 -3.17 -0.18 -0.04
N ILE A 116 -2.46 -1.16 0.54
CA ILE A 116 -3.06 -2.17 1.44
C ILE A 116 -3.23 -1.61 2.86
N ILE A 117 -2.23 -0.88 3.35
CA ILE A 117 -2.22 -0.32 4.71
C ILE A 117 -3.16 0.89 4.83
N GLN A 118 -3.20 1.76 3.82
CA GLN A 118 -3.95 3.01 3.83
C GLN A 118 -3.68 3.82 5.11
N SER A 119 -4.72 4.13 5.88
CA SER A 119 -4.63 4.86 7.15
C SER A 119 -4.42 3.96 8.38
N LYS A 120 -4.33 2.63 8.21
CA LYS A 120 -4.17 1.71 9.34
C LYS A 120 -2.75 1.82 9.91
N PRO A 121 -2.57 1.69 11.23
CA PRO A 121 -1.23 1.72 11.82
C PRO A 121 -0.38 0.50 11.39
N PHE A 122 -1.03 -0.63 11.14
CA PHE A 122 -0.41 -1.82 10.57
C PHE A 122 -1.46 -2.74 9.95
N VAL A 123 -1.02 -3.69 9.13
CA VAL A 123 -1.92 -4.66 8.47
C VAL A 123 -1.21 -5.99 8.23
N LYS A 124 -1.97 -7.09 8.26
CA LYS A 124 -1.48 -8.40 7.85
C LYS A 124 -1.65 -8.57 6.34
N VAL A 125 -0.59 -8.99 5.67
CA VAL A 125 -0.50 -9.15 4.21
C VAL A 125 -0.04 -10.56 3.87
N THR A 126 -0.58 -11.14 2.80
CA THR A 126 -0.08 -12.39 2.21
C THR A 126 0.76 -12.08 0.98
N ASN A 127 1.69 -12.95 0.62
CA ASN A 127 2.49 -12.78 -0.59
C ASN A 127 1.62 -12.64 -1.85
N ASP A 128 0.53 -13.42 -1.95
CA ASP A 128 -0.38 -13.38 -3.10
C ASP A 128 -1.07 -12.02 -3.22
N TYR A 129 -1.50 -11.46 -2.08
CA TYR A 129 -2.15 -10.16 -2.07
C TYR A 129 -1.17 -9.02 -2.34
N LEU A 130 0.08 -9.15 -1.86
CA LEU A 130 1.17 -8.24 -2.23
C LEU A 130 1.41 -8.26 -3.75
N LEU A 131 1.62 -9.44 -4.35
CA LEU A 131 1.86 -9.59 -5.79
C LEU A 131 0.70 -9.03 -6.63
N THR A 132 -0.54 -9.30 -6.23
CA THR A 132 -1.74 -8.76 -6.89
C THR A 132 -1.70 -7.23 -6.95
N ARG A 133 -1.36 -6.60 -5.82
CA ARG A 133 -1.30 -5.13 -5.69
C ARG A 133 -0.10 -4.54 -6.41
N MET A 134 1.03 -5.24 -6.42
CA MET A 134 2.22 -4.86 -7.18
C MET A 134 1.93 -4.80 -8.69
N ALA A 135 1.09 -5.71 -9.19
CA ALA A 135 0.65 -5.73 -10.57
C ALA A 135 -0.46 -4.70 -10.87
N GLY A 136 -0.87 -3.88 -9.90
CA GLY A 136 -1.91 -2.86 -10.06
C GLY A 136 -3.36 -3.38 -9.94
N TYR A 137 -3.56 -4.61 -9.48
CA TYR A 137 -4.87 -5.23 -9.32
C TYR A 137 -5.43 -5.10 -7.90
N SER A 138 -6.76 -5.20 -7.77
CA SER A 138 -7.42 -5.01 -6.48
C SER A 138 -7.67 -6.29 -5.73
N LYS A 139 -8.02 -7.36 -6.43
CA LYS A 139 -8.38 -8.65 -5.86
C LYS A 139 -7.52 -9.74 -6.50
N VAL A 140 -7.15 -10.72 -5.69
CA VAL A 140 -6.34 -11.87 -6.14
C VAL A 140 -7.04 -12.59 -7.30
N SER A 141 -8.37 -12.60 -7.34
CA SER A 141 -9.17 -13.20 -8.42
C SER A 141 -9.03 -12.52 -9.78
N GLU A 142 -8.35 -11.36 -9.87
CA GLU A 142 -8.18 -10.64 -11.13
C GLU A 142 -6.89 -11.01 -11.87
N ILE A 143 -6.03 -11.86 -11.28
CA ILE A 143 -4.74 -12.23 -11.84
C ILE A 143 -4.39 -13.70 -11.56
N HIS A 144 -3.77 -14.38 -12.53
CA HIS A 144 -3.25 -15.73 -12.33
C HIS A 144 -1.82 -15.69 -11.76
N ILE A 145 -1.59 -16.35 -10.61
CA ILE A 145 -0.27 -16.48 -9.96
C ILE A 145 0.28 -17.89 -10.21
N PRO A 146 1.45 -18.06 -10.87
CA PRO A 146 1.99 -19.39 -11.19
C PRO A 146 2.23 -20.28 -9.96
N ASN A 147 2.13 -21.61 -10.15
CA ASN A 147 2.37 -22.65 -9.13
C ASN A 147 1.38 -22.68 -7.95
N ARG A 148 0.14 -22.24 -8.19
CA ARG A 148 -1.03 -22.42 -7.30
C ARG A 148 -2.17 -23.03 -8.12
N GLU A 149 -2.14 -24.35 -8.29
CA GLU A 149 -3.13 -25.13 -9.06
C GLU A 149 -4.52 -25.15 -8.40
N ASP A 150 -4.57 -24.80 -7.12
CA ASP A 150 -5.69 -24.91 -6.18
C ASP A 150 -6.62 -23.68 -6.15
N TYR A 151 -6.35 -22.64 -6.96
CA TYR A 151 -7.23 -21.48 -7.06
C TYR A 151 -8.14 -21.56 -8.31
N PRO A 152 -9.47 -21.59 -8.15
CA PRO A 152 -10.42 -21.51 -9.27
C PRO A 152 -10.46 -20.06 -9.79
N GLY A 153 -9.36 -19.61 -10.37
CA GLY A 153 -9.19 -18.32 -11.02
C GLY A 153 -8.90 -18.52 -12.50
N LEU A 154 -9.98 -18.71 -13.25
CA LEU A 154 -10.17 -18.59 -14.71
C LEU A 154 -8.91 -18.69 -15.59
N LYS A 155 -8.87 -19.72 -16.45
CA LYS A 155 -7.88 -19.91 -17.53
C LYS A 155 -7.79 -18.74 -18.53
N ASP A 156 -8.72 -17.77 -18.47
CA ASP A 156 -8.92 -16.73 -19.49
C ASP A 156 -8.69 -15.27 -19.02
N LYS A 157 -8.05 -14.99 -17.88
CA LYS A 157 -7.70 -13.62 -17.46
C LYS A 157 -6.22 -13.41 -17.16
N ASN A 158 -5.74 -12.19 -17.47
CA ASN A 158 -4.39 -11.64 -17.30
C ASN A 158 -3.43 -12.52 -16.48
N ASN A 159 -2.46 -13.11 -17.16
CA ASN A 159 -1.33 -13.77 -16.51
C ASN A 159 -0.49 -12.72 -15.76
N LEU A 160 0.12 -13.13 -14.64
CA LEU A 160 1.21 -12.36 -14.05
C LEU A 160 2.22 -11.98 -15.16
N PRO A 161 2.50 -10.68 -15.39
CA PRO A 161 3.53 -10.29 -16.34
C PRO A 161 4.84 -11.04 -16.08
N PRO A 162 5.64 -11.36 -17.12
CA PRO A 162 6.85 -12.18 -16.98
C PRO A 162 7.78 -11.71 -15.86
N LEU A 163 7.89 -10.39 -15.67
CA LEU A 163 8.69 -9.80 -14.61
C LEU A 163 8.20 -10.20 -13.21
N PHE A 164 6.90 -10.13 -12.97
CA PHE A 164 6.35 -10.57 -11.70
C PHE A 164 6.53 -12.08 -11.49
N LYS A 165 6.59 -12.90 -12.54
CA LYS A 165 6.88 -14.35 -12.40
C LYS A 165 8.28 -14.58 -11.84
N LYS A 166 9.26 -13.78 -12.27
CA LYS A 166 10.63 -13.80 -11.72
C LYS A 166 10.63 -13.47 -10.23
N TYR A 167 9.86 -12.46 -9.82
CA TYR A 167 9.81 -11.96 -8.44
C TYR A 167 8.73 -12.62 -7.54
N SER A 168 7.97 -13.59 -8.04
CA SER A 168 6.91 -14.25 -7.26
C SER A 168 7.44 -15.32 -6.29
N THR A 169 8.69 -15.75 -6.47
CA THR A 169 9.31 -16.73 -5.56
C THR A 169 9.50 -16.15 -4.17
N ARG A 170 9.46 -17.02 -3.15
CA ARG A 170 9.64 -16.60 -1.76
C ARG A 170 10.95 -15.84 -1.55
N TYR A 171 12.05 -16.35 -2.11
CA TYR A 171 13.37 -15.72 -2.01
C TYR A 171 13.38 -14.29 -2.56
N GLN A 172 12.78 -14.08 -3.73
CA GLN A 172 12.74 -12.76 -4.36
C GLN A 172 11.82 -11.79 -3.61
N LEU A 173 10.66 -12.26 -3.14
CA LEU A 173 9.79 -11.48 -2.27
C LEU A 173 10.48 -11.10 -0.95
N ASP A 174 11.28 -11.99 -0.38
CA ASP A 174 12.00 -11.71 0.86
C ASP A 174 13.13 -10.70 0.62
N LYS A 175 13.79 -10.71 -0.55
CA LYS A 175 14.71 -9.63 -0.98
C LYS A 175 14.01 -8.28 -1.09
N ILE A 176 12.86 -8.23 -1.76
CA ILE A 176 12.09 -6.97 -1.89
C ILE A 176 11.66 -6.45 -0.51
N LYS A 177 11.18 -7.33 0.37
CA LYS A 177 10.79 -6.94 1.73
C LYS A 177 11.98 -6.43 2.55
N LEU A 178 13.16 -7.03 2.38
CA LEU A 178 14.38 -6.56 3.04
C LEU A 178 14.77 -5.16 2.55
N GLU A 179 14.70 -4.94 1.24
CA GLU A 179 14.96 -3.62 0.64
C GLU A 179 14.00 -2.55 1.17
N LEU A 180 12.71 -2.87 1.24
CA LEU A 180 11.70 -1.97 1.81
C LEU A 180 11.93 -1.66 3.29
N GLN A 181 12.47 -2.61 4.06
CA GLN A 181 12.81 -2.37 5.46
C GLN A 181 14.03 -1.46 5.60
N ASN A 182 15.08 -1.73 4.82
CA ASN A 182 16.36 -1.05 4.95
C ASN A 182 16.31 0.40 4.43
N HIS A 183 15.56 0.64 3.34
CA HIS A 183 15.65 1.91 2.61
C HIS A 183 14.32 2.66 2.46
N TRP A 184 13.18 2.00 2.72
CA TRP A 184 11.84 2.62 2.55
C TRP A 184 11.08 2.79 3.87
N GLY A 185 11.73 2.52 5.01
CA GLY A 185 11.18 2.74 6.35
C GLY A 185 10.07 1.76 6.77
N MET A 186 9.91 0.64 6.05
CA MET A 186 8.94 -0.39 6.37
C MET A 186 9.37 -1.18 7.61
N LYS A 187 8.44 -1.47 8.52
CA LYS A 187 8.62 -2.45 9.59
C LYS A 187 7.85 -3.71 9.23
N LEU A 188 8.43 -4.88 9.48
CA LEU A 188 7.84 -6.17 9.15
C LEU A 188 7.94 -7.15 10.32
N TYR A 189 6.86 -7.88 10.58
CA TYR A 189 6.83 -8.96 11.57
C TYR A 189 6.08 -10.19 11.03
N ALA A 190 6.70 -11.38 11.07
CA ALA A 190 6.15 -12.58 10.44
C ALA A 190 6.29 -13.87 11.27
N ARG A 191 6.53 -13.76 12.59
CA ARG A 191 6.76 -14.94 13.44
C ARG A 191 5.48 -15.79 13.59
N HIS A 192 5.59 -17.10 13.41
CA HIS A 192 4.50 -18.09 13.58
C HIS A 192 3.17 -17.66 12.93
N THR A 193 3.22 -17.20 11.67
CA THR A 193 2.02 -16.77 10.95
C THR A 193 2.16 -17.02 9.44
N ARG A 194 1.05 -17.33 8.77
CA ARG A 194 0.99 -17.28 7.30
C ARG A 194 0.86 -15.82 6.87
N GLY A 195 1.75 -15.36 5.99
CA GLY A 195 1.86 -13.95 5.63
C GLY A 195 2.77 -13.18 6.58
N PHE A 196 2.62 -11.87 6.62
CA PHE A 196 3.46 -10.97 7.40
C PHE A 196 2.69 -9.70 7.76
N TYR A 197 2.98 -9.12 8.91
CA TYR A 197 2.45 -7.83 9.34
C TYR A 197 3.40 -6.72 8.92
N VAL A 198 2.86 -5.61 8.44
CA VAL A 198 3.64 -4.45 7.98
C VAL A 198 3.13 -3.15 8.57
N SER A 199 4.05 -2.21 8.78
CA SER A 199 3.75 -0.83 9.17
C SER A 199 4.76 0.14 8.57
N PHE A 200 4.31 1.36 8.26
CA PHE A 200 5.16 2.52 8.01
C PHE A 200 5.10 3.56 9.13
N SER A 201 4.07 3.53 9.99
CA SER A 201 3.80 4.56 11.00
C SER A 201 4.22 4.18 12.42
N MET A 202 4.41 2.88 12.71
CA MET A 202 4.95 2.46 14.01
C MET A 202 6.37 3.00 14.19
N LYS A 203 6.68 3.41 15.42
CA LYS A 203 7.96 4.02 15.79
C LYS A 203 9.11 3.05 15.57
N ASP A 204 8.94 1.82 16.05
CA ASP A 204 9.96 0.77 15.99
C ASP A 204 9.34 -0.62 15.79
N TYR A 205 10.22 -1.62 15.68
CA TYR A 205 9.81 -3.03 15.55
C TYR A 205 9.11 -3.54 16.81
N SER A 206 9.52 -3.09 18.00
CA SER A 206 8.96 -3.54 19.28
C SER A 206 7.49 -3.18 19.41
N GLU A 207 7.10 -1.98 18.98
CA GLU A 207 5.71 -1.52 18.95
C GLU A 207 4.84 -2.39 18.02
N LEU A 208 5.32 -2.66 16.80
CA LEU A 208 4.62 -3.55 15.86
C LEU A 208 4.47 -4.96 16.44
N VAL A 209 5.54 -5.52 17.00
CA VAL A 209 5.53 -6.87 17.60
C VAL A 209 4.53 -6.90 18.76
N PHE A 210 4.58 -5.92 19.67
CA PHE A 210 3.69 -5.85 20.82
C PHE A 210 2.22 -5.81 20.39
N GLU A 211 1.86 -4.94 19.45
CA GLU A 211 0.48 -4.82 18.96
C GLU A 211 -0.02 -6.07 18.25
N VAL A 212 0.86 -6.78 17.53
CA VAL A 212 0.51 -8.06 16.89
C VAL A 212 0.37 -9.18 17.94
N GLU A 213 1.31 -9.31 18.85
CA GLU A 213 1.30 -10.35 19.89
C GLU A 213 0.11 -10.18 20.84
N LYS A 214 -0.21 -8.95 21.23
CA LYS A 214 -1.40 -8.62 22.03
C LYS A 214 -2.70 -9.14 21.41
N ARG A 215 -2.79 -9.17 20.08
CA ARG A 215 -3.97 -9.61 19.33
C ARG A 215 -3.97 -11.11 19.02
N ARG A 216 -2.98 -11.88 19.45
CA ARG A 216 -3.00 -13.34 19.30
C ARG A 216 -4.09 -13.95 20.17
N LYS A 217 -4.81 -14.93 19.60
CA LYS A 217 -5.90 -15.65 20.29
C LYS A 217 -5.47 -16.17 21.67
N SER A 218 -4.31 -16.81 21.77
CA SER A 218 -3.79 -17.33 23.04
C SER A 218 -3.57 -16.24 24.10
N ASN A 219 -3.08 -15.07 23.69
CA ASN A 219 -2.86 -13.95 24.59
C ASN A 219 -4.19 -13.29 24.99
N ILE A 220 -5.12 -13.13 24.05
CA ILE A 220 -6.47 -12.63 24.34
C ILE A 220 -7.18 -13.56 25.34
N GLU A 221 -7.11 -14.88 25.13
CA GLU A 221 -7.70 -15.87 26.04
C GLU A 221 -7.07 -15.83 27.43
N ARG A 222 -5.75 -15.68 27.51
CA ARG A 222 -5.03 -15.53 28.78
C ARG A 222 -5.47 -14.27 29.52
N ILE A 223 -5.50 -13.11 28.85
CA ILE A 223 -5.95 -11.84 29.43
C ILE A 223 -7.40 -11.96 29.93
N ARG A 224 -8.29 -12.55 29.12
CA ARG A 224 -9.70 -12.75 29.49
C ARG A 224 -9.84 -13.62 30.75
N LYS A 225 -9.05 -14.69 30.86
CA LYS A 225 -9.04 -15.56 32.06
C LYS A 225 -8.55 -14.80 33.30
N GLU A 226 -7.48 -14.01 33.17
CA GLU A 226 -6.93 -13.18 34.25
C GLU A 226 -7.95 -12.13 34.72
N GLU A 227 -8.67 -11.48 33.80
CA GLU A 227 -9.74 -10.52 34.12
C GLU A 227 -10.92 -11.18 34.83
N GLN A 228 -11.34 -12.36 34.38
CA GLN A 228 -12.38 -13.15 35.03
C GLN A 228 -12.00 -13.51 36.48
N GLN A 229 -10.77 -13.98 36.70
CA GLN A 229 -10.30 -14.33 38.04
C GLN A 229 -10.27 -13.09 38.95
N LYS A 230 -9.74 -11.95 38.49
CA LYS A 230 -9.74 -10.69 39.25
C LYS A 230 -11.15 -10.24 39.62
N ALA A 231 -12.13 -10.43 38.73
CA ALA A 231 -13.52 -10.10 39.01
C ALA A 231 -14.13 -11.02 40.08
N ILE A 232 -13.83 -12.33 40.02
CA ILE A 232 -14.23 -13.31 41.05
C ILE A 232 -13.64 -12.93 42.41
N ASP A 233 -12.32 -12.68 42.47
CA ASP A 233 -11.63 -12.34 43.72
C ASP A 233 -12.21 -11.04 44.33
N LYS A 234 -12.51 -10.05 43.50
CA LYS A 234 -13.14 -8.80 43.94
C LYS A 234 -14.55 -9.02 44.48
N ALA A 235 -15.36 -9.88 43.83
CA ALA A 235 -16.71 -10.19 44.26
C ALA A 235 -16.72 -10.96 45.60
N LEU A 236 -15.85 -11.97 45.74
CA LEU A 236 -15.67 -12.73 46.98
C LEU A 236 -15.22 -11.82 48.12
N ASN A 237 -14.20 -10.98 47.90
CA ASN A 237 -13.75 -10.02 48.91
C ASN A 237 -14.86 -9.05 49.35
N LYS A 238 -15.73 -8.62 48.43
CA LYS A 238 -16.89 -7.80 48.77
C LYS A 238 -17.86 -8.56 49.67
N LEU A 239 -18.25 -9.79 49.29
CA LEU A 239 -19.12 -10.64 50.09
C LEU A 239 -18.58 -10.86 51.50
N PHE A 240 -17.31 -11.26 51.63
CA PHE A 240 -16.68 -11.55 52.92
C PHE A 240 -16.50 -10.31 53.80
N ARG A 241 -16.30 -9.10 53.22
CA ARG A 241 -16.27 -7.84 54.00
C ARG A 241 -17.65 -7.41 54.52
N THR A 242 -18.73 -7.69 53.80
CA THR A 242 -20.12 -7.46 54.29
C THR A 242 -20.58 -8.48 55.33
N SER A 243 -19.83 -9.57 55.53
CA SER A 243 -20.18 -10.67 56.44
C SER A 243 -19.50 -10.56 57.81
N ALA A 244 -18.69 -9.53 58.04
CA ALA A 244 -18.05 -9.28 59.33
C ALA A 244 -19.00 -8.43 60.22
N PRO A 245 -19.40 -8.92 61.41
CA PRO A 245 -20.27 -8.19 62.34
C PRO A 245 -19.62 -6.93 62.92
#